data_AF-A0A812SW97-F1
#
_entry.id   AF-A0A812SW97-F1
#
_cell.length_a   1.000
_cell.length_b   1.000
_cell.length_c   1.000
_cell.angle_alpha   90.00
_cell.angle_beta   90.00
_cell.angle_gamma   90.00
#
_symmetry.space_group_name_H-M   'P 1'
#
loop_
_entity.id
_entity.type
_entity.pdbx_description
1 polymer ?
#
loop_
_entity_poly.entity_id
_entity_poly.type
_entity_poly.pdbx_seq_one_letter_code
_entity_poly.pdbx_strand_id
1 'polypeptide(L)' 'MYTELATMYAKYKPKMLMDFIKMNVQKLNIPKLINACERHYHWEHAVFLYTHYDEFDQAANTMMAHSPVAFAHD' A
#
# COMPACT_ATOMS: atom_id res chain seq x y z
N MET A 1 5.06 -8.69 -14.04
CA MET A 1 5.98 -7.53 -14.22
C MET A 1 5.54 -6.30 -13.42
N TYR A 2 4.24 -5.98 -13.30
CA TYR A 2 3.75 -4.79 -12.58
C TYR A 2 4.12 -4.74 -11.09
N THR A 3 4.19 -5.88 -10.41
CA THR A 3 4.47 -5.94 -8.98
C THR A 3 5.90 -5.52 -8.64
N GLU A 4 6.89 -5.91 -9.45
CA GLU A 4 8.28 -5.51 -9.21
C GLU A 4 8.52 -4.04 -9.51
N LEU A 5 7.81 -3.51 -10.50
CA LEU A 5 7.80 -2.08 -10.78
C LEU A 5 7.19 -1.30 -9.60
N ALA A 6 6.09 -1.78 -9.02
CA ALA A 6 5.51 -1.20 -7.81
C ALA A 6 6.50 -1.24 -6.62
N THR A 7 7.23 -2.34 -6.45
CA THR A 7 8.29 -2.42 -5.43
C THR A 7 9.41 -1.39 -5.67
N MET A 8 9.80 -1.16 -6.93
CA MET A 8 10.77 -0.10 -7.26
C MET A 8 10.20 1.30 -6.97
N TYR A 9 8.93 1.54 -7.28
CA TYR A 9 8.26 2.80 -6.96
C TYR A 9 8.23 3.07 -5.45
N ALA A 10 7.96 2.05 -4.64
CA ALA A 10 8.02 2.16 -3.18
C ALA A 10 9.40 2.62 -2.66
N LYS A 11 10.49 2.23 -3.34
CA LYS A 11 11.84 2.63 -2.95
C LYS A 11 12.25 4.02 -3.46
N TYR A 12 11.95 4.32 -4.72
CA TYR A 12 12.52 5.48 -5.40
C TYR A 12 11.56 6.65 -5.59
N LYS A 13 10.25 6.39 -5.72
CA LYS A 13 9.24 7.41 -6.04
C LYS A 13 7.88 7.09 -5.39
N PRO A 14 7.78 7.23 -4.05
CA PRO A 14 6.55 6.89 -3.34
C PRO A 14 5.35 7.77 -3.75
N LYS A 15 5.58 9.02 -4.15
CA LYS A 15 4.51 9.93 -4.62
C LYS A 15 3.74 9.39 -5.83
N MET A 16 4.38 8.61 -6.70
CA MET A 16 3.75 8.01 -7.89
C MET A 16 3.22 6.59 -7.63
N LEU A 17 3.54 6.02 -6.47
CA LEU A 17 3.17 4.66 -6.13
C LEU A 17 1.65 4.53 -5.96
N MET A 18 1.01 5.45 -5.24
CA MET A 18 -0.43 5.42 -5.00
C MET A 18 -1.24 5.41 -6.30
N ASP A 19 -0.92 6.32 -7.23
CA ASP A 19 -1.60 6.39 -8.53
C ASP A 19 -1.37 5.13 -9.36
N PHE A 20 -0.14 4.61 -9.35
CA PHE A 20 0.19 3.36 -10.06
C PHE A 20 -0.60 2.16 -9.51
N ILE A 21 -0.73 2.07 -8.18
CA ILE A 21 -1.52 1.03 -7.52
C ILE A 21 -2.98 1.18 -7.90
N LYS A 22 -3.58 2.37 -7.75
CA LYS A 22 -4.98 2.64 -8.11
C LYS A 22 -5.32 2.24 -9.55
N MET A 23 -4.43 2.52 -10.51
CA MET A 23 -4.64 2.15 -11.92
C MET A 23 -4.46 0.66 -12.21
N ASN A 24 -3.66 -0.07 -11.43
CA ASN A 24 -3.23 -1.43 -11.75
C ASN A 24 -3.57 -2.49 -10.70
N VAL A 25 -4.41 -2.18 -9.70
CA VAL A 25 -4.78 -3.07 -8.57
C VAL A 25 -5.12 -4.50 -9.03
N GLN A 26 -5.89 -4.66 -10.11
CA GLN A 26 -6.33 -5.97 -10.60
C GLN A 26 -5.20 -6.85 -11.16
N LYS A 27 -4.05 -6.26 -11.51
CA LYS A 27 -2.90 -6.96 -12.14
C LYS A 27 -1.73 -7.13 -11.17
N LEU A 28 -1.88 -6.71 -9.91
CA LEU A 28 -0.85 -6.73 -8.90
C LEU A 28 -1.01 -7.96 -7.99
N ASN A 29 0.10 -8.51 -7.53
CA ASN A 29 0.10 -9.44 -6.42
C ASN A 29 0.05 -8.63 -5.12
N ILE A 30 -1.15 -8.49 -4.57
CA ILE A 30 -1.44 -7.63 -3.42
C ILE A 30 -0.63 -8.05 -2.17
N PRO A 31 -0.58 -9.34 -1.75
CA PRO A 31 0.22 -9.75 -0.60
C PRO A 31 1.72 -9.41 -0.72
N LYS A 32 2.31 -9.60 -1.90
CA LYS A 32 3.73 -9.26 -2.13
C LYS A 32 3.97 -7.75 -2.03
N LEU A 33 3.01 -6.95 -2.49
CA LEU A 33 3.12 -5.50 -2.47
C LEU A 33 2.90 -4.92 -1.07
N ILE A 34 1.97 -5.47 -0.30
CA ILE A 34 1.77 -5.11 1.12
C ILE A 34 3.09 -5.24 1.87
N ASN A 35 3.75 -6.40 1.80
CA ASN A 35 5.03 -6.62 2.48
C ASN A 35 6.11 -5.62 2.02
N ALA A 36 6.12 -5.26 0.74
CA ALA A 36 7.03 -4.24 0.23
C ALA A 36 6.73 -2.83 0.78
N CYS A 37 5.45 -2.46 0.88
CA CYS A 37 4.99 -1.20 1.47
C CYS A 37 5.31 -1.12 2.96
N GLU A 38 5.08 -2.19 3.73
CA GLU A 38 5.42 -2.27 5.15
C GLU A 38 6.93 -2.11 5.39
N ARG A 39 7.77 -2.80 4.58
CA ARG A 39 9.24 -2.68 4.67
C ARG A 39 9.77 -1.26 4.45
N HIS A 40 9.05 -0.44 3.70
CA HIS A 40 9.45 0.94 3.39
C HIS A 40 8.61 1.97 4.16
N TYR A 41 7.83 1.55 5.16
CA TYR A 41 6.99 2.40 6.00
C TYR A 41 5.91 3.19 5.23
N HIS A 42 5.42 2.66 4.10
CA HIS A 42 4.36 3.26 3.30
C HIS A 42 2.97 2.80 3.77
N TRP A 43 2.61 3.19 4.99
CA TRP A 43 1.41 2.70 5.68
C TRP A 43 0.10 3.08 4.98
N GLU A 44 -0.01 4.31 4.45
CA GLU A 44 -1.17 4.75 3.66
C GLU A 44 -1.44 3.81 2.47
N HIS A 45 -0.38 3.39 1.78
CA HIS A 45 -0.48 2.48 0.63
C HIS A 45 -0.81 1.06 1.07
N ALA A 46 -0.25 0.61 2.20
CA ALA A 46 -0.55 -0.70 2.77
C ALA A 46 -2.03 -0.80 3.18
N VAL A 47 -2.57 0.22 3.85
CA VAL A 47 -4.00 0.30 4.21
C VAL A 47 -4.88 0.23 2.97
N PHE A 48 -4.57 1.01 1.92
CA PHE A 48 -5.30 0.96 0.66
C PHE A 48 -5.31 -0.45 0.04
N LEU A 49 -4.17 -1.13 0.07
CA LEU A 49 -4.03 -2.49 -0.44
C LEU A 49 -4.80 -3.51 0.41
N TYR A 50 -4.80 -3.37 1.75
CA TYR A 50 -5.58 -4.23 2.65
C TYR A 50 -7.09 -4.09 2.40
N THR A 51 -7.58 -2.86 2.21
CA THR A 51 -8.99 -2.60 1.85
C THR A 51 -9.35 -3.26 0.51
N HIS A 52 -8.45 -3.24 -0.46
CA HIS A 52 -8.66 -3.90 -1.75
C HIS A 52 -8.55 -5.43 -1.72
N TYR A 53 -7.97 -5.99 -0.65
CA TYR A 53 -7.83 -7.42 -0.45
C TYR A 53 -8.89 -7.99 0.51
N ASP A 54 -9.91 -7.19 0.86
CA ASP A 54 -10.96 -7.51 1.84
C ASP A 54 -10.42 -7.83 3.27
N GLU A 55 -9.18 -7.44 3.58
CA GLU A 55 -8.53 -7.61 4.87
C GLU A 55 -8.71 -6.36 5.75
N PHE A 56 -9.97 -6.02 6.05
CA PHE A 56 -10.31 -4.80 6.79
C PHE A 56 -9.77 -4.80 8.23
N ASP A 57 -9.67 -5.96 8.87
CA ASP A 57 -9.10 -6.09 10.22
C ASP A 57 -7.63 -5.67 10.24
N GLN A 58 -6.86 -6.10 9.24
CA GLN A 58 -5.46 -5.70 9.09
C GLN A 58 -5.32 -4.23 8.74
N ALA A 59 -6.19 -3.71 7.86
CA ALA A 59 -6.24 -2.28 7.57
C ALA A 59 -6.44 -1.44 8.84
N ALA A 60 -7.44 -1.79 9.66
CA ALA A 60 -7.75 -1.11 10.91
C ALA A 60 -6.59 -1.19 11.92
N ASN A 61 -5.99 -2.38 12.09
CA ASN A 61 -4.81 -2.56 12.96
C ASN A 61 -3.63 -1.67 12.53
N THR A 62 -3.36 -1.62 11.22
CA THR A 62 -2.28 -0.81 10.65
C THR A 62 -2.55 0.69 10.85
N MET A 63 -3.80 1.12 10.69
CA MET A 63 -4.23 2.49 10.96
C MET A 63 -4.12 2.87 12.44
N MET A 64 -4.47 1.96 13.35
CA MET A 64 -4.32 2.21 14.80
C MET A 64 -2.85 2.31 15.22
N ALA A 65 -1.99 1.45 14.68
CA ALA A 65 -0.56 1.44 15.02
C ALA A 65 0.22 2.64 14.44
N HIS A 66 -0.20 3.16 13.28
CA HIS A 66 0.53 4.20 12.53
C HIS A 66 -0.34 5.42 12.19
N SER A 67 -1.30 5.74 13.08
CA SER A 67 -2.35 6.74 12.91
C SER A 67 -1.96 8.08 12.24
N PRO A 68 -0.85 8.77 12.59
CA PRO A 68 -0.53 10.07 11.97
C PRO A 68 -0.10 9.99 10.50
N VAL A 69 0.24 8.81 9.98
CA VAL A 69 0.73 8.61 8.59
C VAL A 69 -0.19 7.68 7.80
N ALA A 70 -0.98 6.84 8.48
CA ALA A 70 -1.90 5.89 7.86
C ALA A 70 -3.31 6.45 7.62
N PHE A 71 -3.67 7.56 8.29
CA PHE A 71 -4.99 8.18 8.16
C PHE A 71 -4.86 9.56 7.49
N ALA A 72 -5.41 9.67 6.28
CA ALA A 72 -5.69 10.96 5.65
C ALA A 72 -7.13 11.36 5.99
N HIS A 73 -7.32 12.55 6.55
CA HIS A 73 -8.64 13.12 6.89
C HIS A 73 -9.30 13.86 5.71
N ASP A 74 -8.66 13.85 4.54
CA ASP A 74 -9.07 14.62 3.35
C ASP A 74 -10.10 13.86 2.49
#